data_AF-A0A943PUR2-F1
#
_entry.id   AF-A0A943PUR2-F1
#
_cell.length_a   1.000
_cell.length_b   1.000
_cell.length_c   1.000
_cell.angle_alpha   90.00
_cell.angle_beta   90.00
_cell.angle_gamma   90.00
#
_symmetry.space_group_name_H-M   'P 1'
#
loop_
_entity.id
_entity.type
_entity.pdbx_description
1 polymer ?
#
loop_
_entity_poly.entity_id
_entity_poly.type
_entity_poly.pdbx_seq_one_letter_code
_entity_poly.pdbx_strand_id
1 'polypeptide(L)'
;MNCRMVVGNKRLKRVEMSDCTIQHGFRLVLTGYIPKEKTNDLSLLLATLLEKDSLSTEPELQRFKKRCREEGLIVWETTFFNYEIKSELNSEELEGKEVISITTYFHMYRTPKRWFNER
;
A
#
# COMPACT_ATOMS: atom_id res chain seq x y z
N MET A 1 -11.25 -7.54 4.37
CA MET A 1 -9.98 -6.77 4.43
C MET A 1 -8.98 -7.37 5.42
N ASN A 2 -7.84 -7.84 4.93
CA ASN A 2 -6.69 -8.18 5.78
C ASN A 2 -5.83 -6.94 6.01
N CYS A 3 -5.63 -6.58 7.28
CA CYS A 3 -4.69 -5.54 7.67
C CYS A 3 -3.71 -6.11 8.68
N ARG A 4 -2.41 -6.09 8.34
CA ARG A 4 -1.34 -6.54 9.21
C ARG A 4 -0.32 -5.42 9.36
N MET A 5 -0.29 -4.83 10.55
CA MET A 5 0.76 -3.89 10.94
C MET A 5 1.86 -4.64 11.70
N VAL A 6 3.09 -4.57 11.21
CA VAL A 6 4.26 -5.17 11.87
C VAL A 6 5.30 -4.08 12.09
N VAL A 7 5.69 -3.87 13.35
CA VAL A 7 6.85 -3.03 13.67
C VAL A 7 8.11 -3.90 13.49
N GLY A 8 8.94 -3.60 12.50
CA GLY A 8 10.17 -4.34 12.24
C GLY A 8 11.30 -3.97 13.20
N ASN A 9 12.36 -4.80 13.22
CA ASN A 9 13.59 -4.48 13.93
C ASN A 9 14.22 -3.18 13.39
N LYS A 10 14.68 -2.29 14.29
CA LYS A 10 15.26 -0.95 14.01
C LYS A 10 14.27 0.20 13.72
N ARG A 11 13.05 0.18 14.27
CA ARG A 11 12.03 1.27 14.17
C ARG A 11 11.42 1.50 12.78
N LEU A 12 11.76 0.69 11.77
CA LEU A 12 11.09 0.73 10.47
C LEU A 12 9.72 0.07 10.60
N LYS A 13 8.66 0.83 10.32
CA LYS A 13 7.30 0.30 10.33
C LYS A 13 7.03 -0.39 9.01
N ARG A 14 6.31 -1.50 9.05
CA ARG A 14 5.72 -2.15 7.90
C ARG A 14 4.21 -2.22 8.11
N VAL A 15 3.46 -1.71 7.15
CA VAL A 15 2.01 -1.83 7.09
C VAL A 15 1.70 -2.62 5.83
N GLU A 16 0.94 -3.69 5.99
CA GLU A 16 0.45 -4.51 4.89
C GLU A 16 -1.07 -4.51 4.94
N MET A 17 -1.69 -4.20 3.81
CA MET A 17 -3.13 -4.24 3.64
C MET A 17 -3.43 -4.98 2.36
N SER A 18 -4.36 -5.92 2.41
CA SER A 18 -4.83 -6.62 1.23
C SER A 18 -6.33 -6.86 1.30
N ASP A 19 -6.92 -6.93 0.12
CA ASP A 19 -8.28 -7.40 -0.06
C ASP A 19 -8.46 -7.85 -1.52
N CYS A 20 -9.61 -8.44 -1.82
CA CYS A 20 -9.94 -8.89 -3.17
C CYS A 20 -11.42 -8.70 -3.49
N THR A 21 -11.70 -8.48 -4.77
CA THR A 21 -13.03 -8.63 -5.37
C THR A 21 -13.22 -10.10 -5.80
N ILE A 22 -14.30 -10.36 -6.55
CA ILE A 22 -14.52 -11.67 -7.17
C ILE A 22 -13.44 -11.97 -8.23
N GLN A 23 -12.93 -10.93 -8.91
CA GLN A 23 -12.06 -11.05 -10.08
C GLN A 23 -10.59 -10.72 -9.79
N HIS A 24 -10.34 -9.76 -8.88
CA HIS A 24 -9.03 -9.16 -8.70
C HIS A 24 -8.63 -9.06 -7.23
N GLY A 25 -7.33 -9.23 -6.98
CA GLY A 25 -6.69 -9.03 -5.68
C GLY A 25 -5.83 -7.78 -5.66
N PHE A 26 -5.72 -7.16 -4.49
CA PHE A 26 -4.79 -6.06 -4.27
C PHE A 26 -4.08 -6.26 -2.94
N ARG A 27 -2.74 -6.17 -2.96
CA ARG A 27 -1.91 -6.14 -1.77
C ARG A 27 -1.01 -4.91 -1.79
N LEU A 28 -1.10 -4.09 -0.75
CA LEU A 28 -0.33 -2.88 -0.58
C LEU A 28 0.60 -3.06 0.62
N VAL A 29 1.91 -2.92 0.39
CA VAL A 29 2.94 -3.08 1.43
C VAL A 29 3.70 -1.78 1.57
N LEU A 30 3.47 -1.04 2.64
CA LEU A 30 4.18 0.20 2.96
C LEU A 30 5.28 -0.06 3.99
N THR A 31 6.50 0.38 3.71
CA THR A 31 7.65 0.24 4.60
C THR A 31 8.37 1.58 4.81
N GLY A 32 8.91 1.81 6.01
CA GLY A 32 9.77 2.96 6.28
C GLY A 32 9.26 3.87 7.39
N TYR A 33 9.38 5.19 7.18
CA TYR A 33 8.83 6.20 8.08
C TYR A 33 7.34 6.40 7.79
N ILE A 34 6.48 5.74 8.57
CA ILE A 34 5.03 5.74 8.38
C ILE A 34 4.36 6.54 9.52
N PRO A 35 3.90 7.79 9.25
CA PRO A 35 2.98 8.50 10.13
C PRO A 35 1.70 7.70 10.37
N LYS A 36 1.00 7.92 11.48
CA LYS A 36 -0.20 7.13 11.81
C LYS A 36 -1.28 7.33 10.74
N GLU A 37 -1.41 8.56 10.28
CA GLU A 37 -2.37 9.04 9.29
C GLU A 37 -2.21 8.32 7.94
N LYS A 38 -0.98 7.93 7.58
CA LYS A 38 -0.71 7.24 6.32
C LYS A 38 -1.24 5.80 6.27
N THR A 39 -1.53 5.22 7.42
CA THR A 39 -2.25 3.92 7.47
C THR A 39 -3.66 4.10 6.91
N ASN A 40 -4.35 5.18 7.27
CA ASN A 40 -5.70 5.47 6.77
C ASN A 40 -5.68 5.81 5.28
N ASP A 41 -4.70 6.60 4.83
CA ASP A 41 -4.55 6.90 3.40
C ASP A 41 -4.31 5.63 2.57
N LEU A 42 -3.57 4.66 3.12
CA LEU A 42 -3.35 3.36 2.47
C LEU A 42 -4.65 2.54 2.39
N SER A 43 -5.47 2.55 3.45
CA SER A 43 -6.78 1.89 3.42
C SER A 43 -7.74 2.53 2.41
N LEU A 44 -7.72 3.86 2.27
CA LEU A 44 -8.52 4.57 1.27
C LEU A 44 -8.06 4.23 -0.16
N LEU A 45 -6.75 4.13 -0.38
CA LEU A 45 -6.20 3.67 -1.64
C LEU A 45 -6.69 2.26 -1.98
N LEU A 46 -6.61 1.32 -1.03
CA LEU A 46 -7.09 -0.05 -1.22
C LEU A 46 -8.59 -0.08 -1.58
N ALA A 47 -9.42 0.65 -0.84
CA ALA A 47 -10.86 0.76 -1.13
C ALA A 47 -11.12 1.29 -2.55
N THR A 48 -10.38 2.33 -2.97
CA THR A 48 -10.51 2.90 -4.32
C THR A 48 -10.14 1.88 -5.41
N LEU A 49 -9.12 1.06 -5.18
CA LEU A 49 -8.71 0.01 -6.13
C LEU A 49 -9.76 -1.09 -6.26
N LEU A 50 -10.37 -1.50 -5.14
CA LEU A 50 -11.46 -2.47 -5.12
C LEU A 50 -12.71 -1.94 -5.83
N GLU A 51 -13.09 -0.69 -5.57
CA GLU A 51 -14.27 -0.05 -6.21
C GLU A 51 -14.12 0.03 -7.74
N LYS A 52 -12.91 0.29 -8.22
CA LYS A 52 -12.62 0.31 -9.66
C LYS A 52 -12.62 -1.07 -10.30
N ASP A 53 -12.39 -2.11 -9.51
CA ASP A 53 -12.26 -3.51 -9.93
C ASP A 53 -11.44 -3.65 -11.22
N SER A 54 -10.25 -3.02 -11.24
CA SER A 54 -9.41 -2.95 -12.44
C SER A 54 -7.95 -3.14 -12.08
N LEU A 55 -7.23 -3.87 -12.95
CA LEU A 55 -5.78 -4.05 -12.87
C LEU A 55 -5.00 -2.76 -13.22
N SER A 56 -5.67 -1.71 -13.72
CA SER A 56 -5.03 -0.44 -14.01
C SER A 56 -4.92 0.42 -12.75
N THR A 57 -3.81 0.31 -12.01
CA THR A 57 -3.60 0.99 -10.71
C THR A 57 -2.85 2.32 -10.79
N GLU A 58 -2.14 2.59 -11.90
CA GLU A 58 -1.21 3.73 -12.04
C GLU A 58 -1.81 5.09 -11.63
N PRO A 59 -3.04 5.48 -12.04
CA PRO A 59 -3.59 6.78 -11.68
C PRO A 59 -3.77 6.97 -10.16
N GLU A 60 -4.22 5.91 -9.48
CA GLU A 60 -4.44 5.89 -8.03
C GLU A 60 -3.10 5.96 -7.28
N LEU A 61 -2.11 5.20 -7.73
CA LEU A 61 -0.75 5.19 -7.16
C LEU A 61 -0.10 6.57 -7.28
N GLN A 62 -0.21 7.23 -8.44
CA GLN A 62 0.33 8.58 -8.64
C GLN A 62 -0.35 9.63 -7.76
N ARG A 63 -1.68 9.52 -7.56
CA ARG A 63 -2.43 10.39 -6.63
C ARG A 63 -1.96 10.21 -5.19
N PHE A 64 -1.81 8.96 -4.74
CA PHE A 64 -1.30 8.65 -3.39
C PHE A 64 0.10 9.23 -3.17
N LYS A 65 1.02 9.03 -4.12
CA LYS A 65 2.37 9.61 -4.07
C LYS A 65 2.38 11.12 -4.06
N LYS A 66 1.50 11.76 -4.85
CA LYS A 66 1.37 13.22 -4.87
C LYS A 66 0.99 13.76 -3.49
N ARG A 67 -0.03 13.18 -2.84
CA ARG A 67 -0.43 13.57 -1.47
C ARG A 67 0.70 13.37 -0.46
N CYS A 68 1.43 12.27 -0.54
CA CYS A 68 2.60 12.04 0.32
C CYS A 68 3.67 13.13 0.15
N ARG A 69 3.95 13.55 -1.10
CA ARG A 69 4.93 14.61 -1.38
C ARG A 69 4.51 15.97 -0.84
N GLU A 70 3.22 16.30 -0.89
CA GLU A 70 2.67 17.54 -0.32
C GLU A 70 2.92 17.64 1.20
N GLU A 71 3.05 16.50 1.88
CA GLU A 71 3.36 16.40 3.32
C GLU A 71 4.87 16.21 3.61
N GLY A 72 5.73 16.36 2.59
CA GLY A 72 7.18 16.19 2.74
C GLY A 72 7.62 14.73 2.91
N LEU A 73 6.87 13.78 2.37
CA LEU A 73 7.24 12.36 2.30
C LEU A 73 7.60 11.99 0.87
N ILE A 74 8.74 11.33 0.68
CA ILE A 74 9.12 10.72 -0.58
C ILE A 74 8.69 9.26 -0.53
N VAL A 75 7.98 8.83 -1.59
CA VAL A 75 7.53 7.44 -1.74
C VAL A 75 8.04 6.91 -3.08
N TRP A 76 8.70 5.76 -3.01
CA TRP A 76 9.06 4.95 -4.17
C TRP A 76 8.20 3.70 -4.16
N GLU A 77 7.78 3.25 -5.34
CA GLU A 77 6.90 2.10 -5.50
C GLU A 77 7.48 1.07 -6.47
N THR A 78 7.09 -0.18 -6.26
CA THR A 78 7.32 -1.27 -7.21
C THR A 78 6.09 -2.15 -7.22
N THR A 79 5.53 -2.38 -8.40
CA THR A 79 4.28 -3.10 -8.61
C THR A 79 4.54 -4.40 -9.36
N PHE A 80 3.95 -5.48 -8.87
CA PHE A 80 4.06 -6.82 -9.46
C PHE A 80 2.68 -7.39 -9.71
N PHE A 81 2.56 -8.13 -10.80
CA PHE A 81 1.41 -8.98 -11.09
C PHE A 81 1.69 -10.39 -10.61
N ASN A 82 0.73 -10.97 -9.90
CA ASN A 82 0.85 -12.31 -9.34
C ASN A 82 -0.52 -12.99 -9.27
N TYR A 83 -0.55 -14.31 -9.08
CA TYR A 83 -1.76 -15.04 -8.73
C TYR A 83 -1.71 -15.33 -7.23
N GLU A 84 -2.81 -15.09 -6.52
CA GLU A 84 -2.90 -15.30 -5.08
C GLU A 84 -4.21 -16.00 -4.72
N ILE A 85 -4.18 -16.76 -3.63
CA ILE A 85 -5.37 -17.40 -3.10
C ILE A 85 -6.20 -16.34 -2.38
N LYS A 86 -7.51 -16.27 -2.66
CA LYS A 86 -8.42 -15.28 -2.04
C LYS A 86 -8.33 -15.22 -0.53
N SER A 87 -8.25 -16.37 0.15
CA SER A 87 -8.12 -16.45 1.61
C SER A 87 -6.83 -15.83 2.17
N GLU A 88 -5.77 -15.71 1.36
CA GLU A 88 -4.54 -15.00 1.74
C GLU A 88 -4.68 -13.48 1.60
N LEU A 89 -5.56 -13.02 0.72
CA LEU A 89 -5.84 -11.60 0.50
C LEU A 89 -6.90 -11.07 1.45
N ASN A 90 -7.93 -11.86 1.77
CA ASN A 90 -8.99 -11.52 2.70
C ASN A 90 -9.34 -12.73 3.59
N SER A 91 -9.16 -12.61 4.90
CA SER A 91 -9.41 -13.69 5.87
C SER A 91 -10.89 -14.09 5.97
N GLU A 92 -11.81 -13.26 5.49
CA GLU A 92 -13.24 -13.56 5.45
C GLU A 92 -13.60 -14.51 4.28
N GLU A 93 -12.74 -14.61 3.26
CA GLU A 93 -12.94 -15.52 2.14
C GLU A 93 -12.49 -16.94 2.55
N LEU A 94 -13.46 -17.86 2.57
CA LEU A 94 -13.21 -19.28 2.87
C LEU A 94 -12.84 -20.10 1.63
N GLU A 95 -13.02 -19.52 0.44
CA GLU A 95 -12.73 -20.19 -0.84
C GLU A 95 -11.22 -20.14 -1.16
N GLY A 96 -10.62 -21.32 -1.36
CA GLY A 96 -9.24 -21.48 -1.84
C GLY A 96 -9.08 -21.23 -3.34
N LYS A 97 -9.77 -20.22 -3.88
CA LYS A 97 -9.74 -19.90 -5.31
C LYS A 97 -8.62 -18.92 -5.61
N GLU A 98 -7.88 -19.16 -6.69
CA GLU A 98 -6.87 -18.23 -7.20
C GLU A 98 -7.51 -17.05 -7.94
N VAL A 99 -6.98 -15.86 -7.71
CA VAL A 99 -7.33 -14.63 -8.40
C VAL A 99 -6.07 -13.91 -8.90
N ILE A 100 -6.21 -13.15 -9.99
CA ILE A 100 -5.14 -12.26 -10.43
C ILE A 100 -5.04 -11.14 -9.40
N SER A 101 -3.85 -10.93 -8.87
CA SER A 101 -3.55 -9.94 -7.84
C SER A 101 -2.47 -8.96 -8.30
N ILE A 102 -2.55 -7.75 -7.78
CA ILE A 102 -1.51 -6.74 -7.90
C ILE A 102 -0.92 -6.47 -6.52
N THR A 103 0.37 -6.77 -6.38
CA THR A 103 1.14 -6.41 -5.19
C THR A 103 1.94 -5.15 -5.44
N THR A 104 1.67 -4.09 -4.67
CA THR A 104 2.43 -2.83 -4.72
C THR A 104 3.22 -2.64 -3.43
N TYR A 105 4.54 -2.58 -3.55
CA TYR A 105 5.45 -2.21 -2.48
C TYR A 105 5.70 -0.72 -2.52
N PHE A 106 5.62 -0.06 -1.36
CA PHE A 106 5.95 1.33 -1.17
C PHE A 106 7.08 1.46 -0.13
N HIS A 107 8.09 2.25 -0.47
CA HIS A 107 9.16 2.65 0.42
C HIS A 107 9.02 4.15 0.72
N MET A 108 8.69 4.46 1.97
CA MET A 108 8.41 5.82 2.43
C MET A 108 9.53 6.38 3.30
N TYR A 109 9.99 7.55 2.90
CA TYR A 109 11.04 8.30 3.57
C TYR A 109 10.56 9.70 3.87
N ARG A 110 11.00 10.26 5.00
CA ARG A 110 10.82 11.69 5.23
C ARG A 110 11.83 12.45 4.38
N THR A 111 11.39 13.49 3.68
CA THR A 111 12.34 14.46 3.11
C THR A 111 13.26 14.95 4.23
N PRO A 112 14.58 15.00 4.04
CA PRO A 112 15.43 15.72 4.97
C PRO A 112 14.94 17.17 4.96
N LYS A 113 14.33 17.62 6.07
CA LYS A 113 14.11 19.05 6.29
C LYS A 113 15.46 19.69 6.06
N ARG A 114 15.55 20.63 5.13
CA ARG A 114 16.78 21.31 4.71
C ARG A 114 17.66 21.62 5.95
N TRP A 115 18.62 20.75 6.26
CA TRP A 115 19.79 21.07 7.09
C TRP A 115 20.65 22.19 6.45
N PHE A 116 20.28 22.61 5.24
CA PHE A 116 20.91 23.67 4.45
C PHE A 116 20.15 25.00 4.42
N ASN A 117 19.00 25.14 5.09
CA ASN A 117 18.28 26.41 5.17
C ASN A 117 18.58 27.24 6.43
N GLU A 118 19.47 26.73 7.28
CA GLU A 118 20.05 27.47 8.40
C GLU A 118 21.51 27.80 8.05
N ARG A 119 21.71 28.67 7.06
CA ARG A 119 22.92 29.49 6.91
C ARG A 119 22.51 30.87 6.44
#